data_AF-C5LKZ2-F1
#
_entry.id   AF-C5LKZ2-F1
#
_cell.length_a   1.000
_cell.length_b   1.000
_cell.length_c   1.000
_cell.angle_alpha   90.00
_cell.angle_beta   90.00
_cell.angle_gamma   90.00
#
_symmetry.space_group_name_H-M   'P 1'
#
loop_
_entity.id
_entity.type
_entity.pdbx_description
1 polymer ?
#
loop_
_entity_poly.entity_id
_entity_poly.type
_entity_poly.pdbx_seq_one_letter_code
_entity_poly.pdbx_strand_id
1 'polypeptide(L)'
;MSAFEEFGLHPSIICAVEDLDWTLPTPVQAEAVPLILGGGDVCICAETGTGKTAAFGLASLQEIYEQRKYQECYTLTLLYSIGTNNTFM
;
A
#
# COMPACT_ATOMS: atom_id res chain seq x y z
N MET A 1 13.46 -1.35 12.31
CA MET A 1 13.85 -0.89 10.96
C MET A 1 13.85 -2.10 10.07
N SER A 2 12.66 -2.42 9.58
CA SER A 2 12.39 -3.60 8.78
C SER A 2 12.78 -3.33 7.32
N ALA A 3 13.26 -4.36 6.61
CA ALA A 3 13.59 -4.22 5.18
C ALA A 3 12.36 -3.87 4.31
N PHE A 4 11.15 -3.96 4.87
CA PHE A 4 9.90 -3.55 4.24
C PHE A 4 9.75 -2.02 4.10
N GLU A 5 10.50 -1.23 4.87
CA GLU A 5 10.53 0.24 4.72
C GLU A 5 11.05 0.66 3.34
N GLU A 6 11.95 -0.13 2.74
CA GLU A 6 12.53 0.15 1.42
C GLU A 6 11.51 0.00 0.28
N PHE A 7 10.38 -0.67 0.52
CA PHE A 7 9.33 -0.85 -0.48
C PHE A 7 8.40 0.37 -0.60
N GLY A 8 8.55 1.39 0.25
CA GLY A 8 7.69 2.59 0.20
C GLY A 8 6.26 2.34 0.67
N LEU A 9 6.05 1.33 1.52
CA LEU A 9 4.74 1.00 2.08
C LEU A 9 4.27 2.06 3.08
N HIS A 10 2.95 2.15 3.27
CA HIS A 10 2.35 3.02 4.27
C HIS A 10 2.85 2.68 5.68
N PRO A 11 3.12 3.66 6.56
CA PRO A 11 3.66 3.42 7.91
C PRO A 11 2.84 2.43 8.74
N SER A 12 1.51 2.46 8.65
CA SER A 12 0.64 1.51 9.36
C SER A 12 0.83 0.06 8.92
N ILE A 13 1.19 -0.17 7.65
CA ILE A 13 1.49 -1.51 7.15
C ILE A 13 2.82 -1.98 7.72
N ILE A 14 3.84 -1.11 7.73
CA ILE A 14 5.16 -1.40 8.30
C ILE A 14 5.04 -1.77 9.78
N CYS A 15 4.28 -1.00 10.58
CA CYS A 15 4.04 -1.32 11.98
C CYS A 15 3.37 -2.70 12.14
N ALA A 16 2.36 -3.03 11.33
CA ALA A 16 1.70 -4.32 11.39
C ALA A 16 2.64 -5.49 11.03
N VAL A 17 3.55 -5.27 10.07
CA VAL A 17 4.56 -6.25 9.67
C VAL A 17 5.59 -6.46 10.80
N GLU A 18 6.00 -5.39 11.47
CA GLU A 18 6.86 -5.46 12.65
C GLU A 18 6.18 -6.18 13.83
N ASP A 19 4.89 -5.92 14.08
CA ASP A 19 4.09 -6.61 15.12
C ASP A 19 3.92 -8.12 14.84
N LEU A 20 4.00 -8.52 13.57
CA LEU A 20 3.97 -9.91 13.13
C LEU A 20 5.35 -10.59 13.16
N ASP A 21 6.38 -9.90 13.67
CA ASP A 21 7.78 -10.32 13.68
C ASP A 21 8.34 -10.61 12.26
N TRP A 22 7.81 -9.95 11.23
CA TRP A 22 8.30 -10.08 9.85
C TRP A 22 9.45 -9.09 9.63
N THR A 23 10.65 -9.48 10.03
CA THR A 23 11.82 -8.60 9.95
C THR A 23 12.41 -8.51 8.55
N LEU A 24 12.34 -9.59 7.77
CA LEU A 24 12.95 -9.73 6.46
C LEU A 24 11.94 -10.30 5.45
N PRO A 25 11.77 -9.68 4.27
CA PRO A 25 10.94 -10.24 3.21
C PRO A 25 11.55 -11.52 2.67
N THR A 26 10.70 -12.47 2.29
CA THR A 26 11.16 -13.64 1.53
C THR A 26 11.64 -13.21 0.14
N PRO A 27 12.50 -13.99 -0.55
CA PRO A 27 12.94 -13.63 -1.91
C PRO A 27 11.77 -13.37 -2.87
N VAL A 28 10.71 -14.17 -2.76
CA VAL A 28 9.49 -14.01 -3.54
C VAL A 28 8.76 -12.70 -3.21
N GLN A 29 8.72 -12.30 -1.95
CA GLN A 29 8.12 -11.01 -1.54
C GLN A 29 8.95 -9.83 -2.03
N ALA A 30 10.28 -9.90 -1.88
CA ALA A 30 11.18 -8.83 -2.29
C ALA A 30 11.13 -8.54 -3.80
N GLU A 31 10.91 -9.57 -4.62
CA GLU A 31 10.72 -9.40 -6.07
C GLU A 31 9.27 -9.01 -6.41
N ALA A 32 8.28 -9.66 -5.82
CA ALA A 32 6.88 -9.47 -6.20
C ALA A 32 6.29 -8.14 -5.72
N VAL A 33 6.58 -7.72 -4.48
CA VAL A 33 5.95 -6.53 -3.89
C VAL A 33 6.24 -5.27 -4.71
N PRO A 34 7.50 -4.94 -5.06
CA PRO A 34 7.78 -3.75 -5.88
C PRO A 34 7.14 -3.82 -7.28
N LEU A 35 7.08 -5.00 -7.90
CA LEU A 35 6.46 -5.18 -9.22
C LEU A 35 4.95 -4.94 -9.18
N ILE A 36 4.27 -5.43 -8.13
CA ILE A 36 2.82 -5.20 -7.96
C ILE A 36 2.55 -3.73 -7.66
N LEU A 37 3.34 -3.12 -6.76
CA LEU A 37 3.21 -1.69 -6.43
C LEU A 37 3.49 -0.77 -7.63
N GLY A 38 4.30 -1.23 -8.59
CA GLY A 38 4.50 -0.55 -9.87
C GLY A 38 3.27 -0.52 -10.79
N GLY A 39 2.15 -1.12 -10.39
CA GLY A 39 0.93 -1.20 -11.18
C GLY A 39 0.99 -2.22 -12.32
N GLY A 40 1.97 -3.13 -12.29
CA GLY A 40 2.11 -4.21 -13.27
C GLY A 40 1.32 -5.45 -12.88
N ASP A 41 0.85 -6.19 -13.90
CA ASP A 41 0.31 -7.53 -13.69
C ASP A 41 1.45 -8.53 -13.41
N VAL A 42 1.42 -9.17 -12.24
CA VAL A 42 2.47 -10.09 -11.80
C VAL A 42 1.94 -11.50 -11.63
N CYS A 43 2.60 -12.48 -12.27
CA CYS A 43 2.36 -13.90 -12.03
C CYS A 43 3.45 -14.45 -11.09
N ILE A 44 3.06 -14.92 -9.91
CA ILE A 44 3.99 -15.43 -8.89
C ILE A 44 3.94 -16.95 -8.85
N CYS A 45 5.01 -17.60 -9.31
CA CYS A 45 5.19 -19.06 -9.23
C CYS A 45 6.25 -19.40 -8.18
N ALA A 46 5.83 -19.94 -7.04
CA ALA A 46 6.74 -20.43 -6.00
C ALA A 46 6.09 -21.57 -5.19
N GLU A 47 6.86 -22.33 -4.43
CA GLU A 47 6.37 -23.43 -3.56
C GLU A 47 5.44 -22.94 -2.44
N THR A 48 4.60 -23.81 -1.88
CA THR A 48 3.75 -23.45 -0.73
C THR A 48 4.61 -23.05 0.48
N GLY A 49 4.15 -22.06 1.26
CA GLY A 49 4.89 -21.57 2.43
C GLY A 49 5.97 -20.50 2.14
N THR A 50 6.20 -20.11 0.89
CA THR A 50 7.21 -19.09 0.52
C THR A 50 6.79 -17.63 0.67
N GLY A 51 5.58 -17.38 1.20
CA GLY A 51 5.10 -16.02 1.47
C GLY A 51 4.38 -15.31 0.32
N LYS A 52 3.98 -16.02 -0.75
CA LYS A 52 3.18 -15.46 -1.87
C LYS A 52 1.90 -14.74 -1.43
N THR A 53 1.14 -15.35 -0.52
CA THR A 53 -0.11 -14.78 -0.01
C THR A 53 0.15 -13.47 0.74
N ALA A 54 1.22 -13.42 1.52
CA ALA A 54 1.64 -12.21 2.21
C ALA A 54 2.13 -11.13 1.23
N ALA A 55 2.85 -11.49 0.18
CA ALA A 55 3.26 -10.55 -0.88
C ALA A 55 2.04 -9.86 -1.52
N PHE A 56 1.04 -10.66 -1.92
CA PHE A 56 -0.19 -10.13 -2.51
C PHE A 56 -0.99 -9.29 -1.51
N GLY A 57 -1.13 -9.77 -0.26
CA GLY A 57 -1.84 -9.06 0.79
C GLY A 57 -1.24 -7.69 1.10
N LEU A 58 0.09 -7.60 1.22
CA LEU A 58 0.79 -6.32 1.45
C LEU A 58 0.54 -5.33 0.31
N ALA A 59 0.65 -5.79 -0.93
CA ALA A 59 0.42 -4.94 -2.10
C ALA A 59 -1.04 -4.49 -2.20
N SER A 60 -2.01 -5.38 -1.98
CA SER A 60 -3.44 -5.02 -1.97
C SER A 60 -3.78 -4.01 -0.87
N LEU A 61 -3.19 -4.16 0.33
CA LEU A 61 -3.40 -3.21 1.42
C LEU A 61 -2.85 -1.83 1.06
N GLN A 62 -1.66 -1.76 0.47
CA GLN A 62 -1.07 -0.50 0.01
C GLN A 62 -1.98 0.20 -1.01
N GLU A 63 -2.50 -0.54 -1.99
CA GLU A 63 -3.39 0.02 -3.00
C GLU A 63 -4.70 0.56 -2.38
N ILE A 64 -5.28 -0.14 -1.40
CA ILE A 64 -6.46 0.35 -0.67
C ILE A 64 -6.15 1.66 0.09
N TYR A 65 -4.97 1.78 0.70
CA TYR A 65 -4.55 3.02 1.36
C TYR A 65 -4.43 4.18 0.36
N GLU A 66 -3.85 3.93 -0.81
CA GLU A 66 -3.74 4.93 -1.87
C GLU A 66 -5.12 5.35 -2.37
N GLN A 67 -6.03 4.41 -2.63
CA GLN A 67 -7.41 4.70 -3.03
C GLN A 67 -8.17 5.52 -1.98
N ARG A 68 -8.00 5.23 -0.68
CA ARG A 68 -8.60 6.04 0.39
C ARG A 68 -8.06 7.46 0.42
N LYS A 69 -6.76 7.65 0.21
CA LYS A 69 -6.15 8.98 0.12
C LYS A 69 -6.76 9.80 -1.03
N TYR A 70 -7.05 9.16 -2.17
CA TYR A 70 -7.77 9.81 -3.26
C TYR A 70 -9.19 10.20 -2.85
N GLN A 71 -9.94 9.34 -2.16
CA GLN A 71 -11.29 9.67 -1.67
C GLN A 71 -11.30 10.86 -0.70
N GLU A 72 -10.39 10.89 0.28
CA GLU A 72 -10.25 12.04 1.19
C GLU A 72 -9.88 13.33 0.44
N CYS A 73 -8.98 13.23 -0.55
CA CYS A 73 -8.60 14.38 -1.38
C CYS A 73 -9.78 14.91 -2.21
N TYR A 74 -10.61 14.04 -2.79
CA TYR A 74 -11.83 14.46 -3.49
C TYR A 74 -12.83 15.12 -2.54
N THR A 75 -13.01 14.60 -1.32
CA THR A 75 -13.87 15.24 -0.31
C THR A 75 -13.33 16.62 0.09
N LEU A 76 -12.02 16.75 0.32
CA LEU A 76 -11.40 18.05 0.64
C LEU A 76 -11.46 19.03 -0.54
N THR A 77 -11.30 18.56 -1.76
CA THR A 77 -11.44 19.38 -2.98
C THR A 77 -12.88 19.85 -3.17
N LEU A 78 -13.87 18.97 -2.93
CA LEU A 78 -15.29 19.32 -2.97
C LEU A 78 -15.64 20.31 -1.86
N LEU A 79 -15.17 20.09 -0.63
CA LEU A 79 -15.37 21.04 0.47
C LEU A 79 -14.71 22.40 0.20
N TYR A 80 -13.51 22.41 -0.38
CA TYR A 80 -12.83 23.64 -0.77
C TYR A 80 -13.61 24.38 -1.87
N SER A 81 -14.06 23.67 -2.91
CA SER A 81 -14.88 24.23 -4.00
C SER A 81 -16.23 24.78 -3.52
N ILE A 82 -16.91 24.07 -2.61
CA ILE A 82 -18.16 24.52 -1.99
C ILE A 82 -17.89 25.73 -1.06
N GLY A 83 -16.79 25.72 -0.30
CA GLY A 83 -16.39 26.82 0.58
C GLY A 83 -16.03 28.12 -0.16
N THR A 84 -15.44 28.03 -1.36
CA THR A 84 -15.12 29.21 -2.18
C THR A 84 -16.33 29.82 -2.89
N ASN A 85 -17.38 29.04 -3.14
CA ASN A 85 -18.58 29.52 -3.82
C ASN A 85 -19.61 30.20 -2.90
N ASN A 86 -19.33 30.31 -1.59
CA ASN A 86 -20.21 30.97 -0.62
C ASN A 86 -19.67 32.33 -0.12
N THR A 87 -18.79 32.98 -0.88
CA THR A 87 -18.33 34.37 -0.62
C THR A 87 -18.93 35.40 -1.60
N PHE A 88 -19.96 35.02 -2.36
CA PHE A 88 -20.78 35.95 -3.13
C PHE A 88 -22.27 35.66 -2.89
N MET A 89 -22.79 36.05 -1.72
CA MET A 89 -24.05 36.78 -1.51
C MET A 89 -24.15 37.22 -0.07
#